data_AF-A0A7S2BR31-F1
#
_entry.id   AF-A0A7S2BR31-F1
#
_cell.length_a   1.000
_cell.length_b   1.000
_cell.length_c   1.000
_cell.angle_alpha   90.00
_cell.angle_beta   90.00
_cell.angle_gamma   90.00
#
_symmetry.space_group_name_H-M   'P 1'
#
loop_
_entity.id
_entity.type
_entity.pdbx_description
1 polymer ?
#
loop_
_entity_poly.entity_id
_entity_poly.type
_entity_poly.pdbx_seq_one_letter_code
_entity_poly.pdbx_strand_id
1 'polypeptide(L)'
;GGTDFTSTTSIGGVRESGMPFRGYDFRAAKEPPLSSMPREDRIVKCGARIAPYHRAVDILHASLSKVLMDPTKEKYRKIDLNNSVMKECVFTSVGGVEMLYAVGFEELHGHLLLQNFERALFERALDALERARASPEYHQARESSLKTLVAPHSPSQPVMKVLTKSENMA
;
A
#
# COMPACT_ATOMS: atom_id res chain seq x y z
N GLY A 1 -24.88 31.74 58.37
CA GLY A 1 -23.57 31.31 58.90
C GLY A 1 -23.54 29.81 58.85
N GLY A 2 -22.76 29.24 57.94
CA GLY A 2 -22.63 27.80 57.74
C GLY A 2 -21.15 27.47 57.62
N THR A 3 -20.73 26.45 58.36
CA THR A 3 -19.36 26.06 58.67
C THR A 3 -18.66 25.38 57.50
N ASP A 4 -17.47 25.87 57.12
CA ASP A 4 -16.51 25.18 56.25
C ASP A 4 -15.87 24.00 56.98
N PHE A 5 -16.05 22.80 56.43
CA PHE A 5 -15.42 21.57 56.89
C PHE A 5 -14.35 21.16 55.86
N THR A 6 -13.10 21.55 56.11
CA THR A 6 -11.95 21.14 55.30
C THR A 6 -11.51 19.73 55.69
N SER A 7 -12.02 18.71 55.00
CA SER A 7 -11.52 17.34 55.11
C SER A 7 -10.30 17.15 54.22
N THR A 8 -9.13 17.25 54.84
CA THR A 8 -7.89 16.63 54.36
C THR A 8 -8.03 15.11 54.50
N THR A 9 -7.93 14.38 53.39
CA THR A 9 -7.59 12.96 53.40
C THR A 9 -6.51 12.71 52.36
N SER A 10 -5.31 12.50 52.88
CA SER A 10 -4.17 11.94 52.17
C SER A 10 -4.40 10.46 51.95
N ILE A 11 -4.33 9.96 50.70
CA ILE A 11 -4.02 8.56 50.43
C ILE A 11 -3.10 8.46 49.22
N GLY A 12 -1.92 7.88 49.45
CA GLY A 12 -1.33 6.92 48.52
C GLY A 12 -0.39 7.48 47.48
N GLY A 13 0.89 7.60 47.85
CA GLY A 13 1.97 7.67 46.88
C GLY A 13 2.00 6.40 46.02
N VAL A 14 1.75 6.57 44.72
CA VAL A 14 2.28 5.67 43.71
C VAL A 14 3.51 6.35 43.16
N ARG A 15 4.64 5.66 43.32
CA ARG A 15 5.95 6.03 42.80
C ARG A 15 5.82 6.05 41.27
N GLU A 16 5.57 7.23 40.70
CA GLU A 16 5.79 7.45 39.28
C GLU A 16 7.28 7.27 39.02
N SER A 17 7.62 6.08 38.55
CA SER A 17 8.89 5.75 37.94
C SER A 17 9.08 6.69 36.75
N GLY A 18 9.72 7.83 37.04
CA GLY A 18 10.26 8.75 36.06
C GLY A 18 11.17 7.99 35.11
N MET A 19 10.66 7.73 33.93
CA MET A 19 11.46 7.36 32.79
C MET A 19 11.95 8.69 32.21
N PRO A 20 13.26 8.97 32.19
CA PRO A 20 13.76 10.13 31.47
C PRO A 20 13.45 9.88 30.00
N PHE A 21 12.60 10.72 29.40
CA PHE A 21 12.43 10.82 27.96
C PHE A 21 13.78 11.25 27.36
N ARG A 22 14.64 10.26 27.16
CA ARG A 22 15.91 10.38 26.47
C ARG A 22 15.57 10.63 25.01
N GLY A 23 16.16 11.71 24.48
CA GLY A 23 15.83 12.30 23.19
C GLY A 23 15.51 11.28 22.11
N TYR A 24 14.29 11.37 21.59
CA TYR A 24 14.02 10.92 20.24
C TYR A 24 14.49 12.04 19.31
N ASP A 25 15.70 11.85 18.79
CA ASP A 25 16.25 12.59 17.68
C ASP A 25 15.29 12.43 16.48
N PHE A 26 14.48 13.45 16.21
CA PHE A 26 13.46 13.46 15.15
C PHE A 26 14.02 13.41 13.72
N ARG A 27 15.34 13.22 13.55
CA ARG A 27 16.05 13.57 12.32
C ARG A 27 16.64 12.41 11.53
N ALA A 28 16.39 11.15 11.91
CA ALA A 28 16.77 9.98 11.10
C ALA A 28 16.05 8.66 11.48
N ALA A 29 14.78 8.72 11.90
CA ALA A 29 14.02 7.49 12.18
C ALA A 29 13.60 6.81 10.87
N LYS A 30 14.42 5.85 10.43
CA LYS A 30 14.03 4.76 9.52
C LYS A 30 12.64 4.29 9.97
N GLU A 31 11.64 4.43 9.10
CA GLU A 31 10.24 4.15 9.46
C GLU A 31 10.14 2.82 10.22
N PRO A 32 9.50 2.78 11.40
CA PRO A 32 9.36 1.54 12.14
C PRO A 32 8.70 0.48 11.24
N PRO A 33 9.13 -0.79 11.33
CA PRO A 33 8.59 -1.85 10.50
C PRO A 33 7.07 -1.90 10.68
N LEU A 34 6.34 -1.94 9.56
CA LEU A 34 4.88 -1.85 9.53
C LEU A 34 4.20 -2.92 10.42
N SER A 35 4.88 -4.01 10.74
CA SER A 35 4.43 -5.07 11.65
C SER A 35 4.19 -4.64 13.10
N SER A 36 4.72 -3.49 13.54
CA SER A 36 4.56 -2.99 14.90
C SER A 36 3.33 -2.08 15.08
N MET A 37 2.63 -1.71 14.00
CA MET A 37 1.44 -0.87 14.04
C MET A 37 0.16 -1.71 14.00
N PRO A 38 -0.96 -1.20 14.56
CA PRO A 38 -2.26 -1.85 14.41
C PRO A 38 -2.62 -2.00 12.93
N ARG A 39 -3.38 -3.06 12.62
CA ARG A 39 -3.66 -3.48 11.24
C ARG A 39 -4.38 -2.38 10.46
N GLU A 40 -5.24 -1.61 11.13
CA GLU A 40 -5.96 -0.49 10.55
C GLU A 40 -5.02 0.63 10.08
N ASP A 41 -4.04 1.03 10.89
CA ASP A 41 -3.07 2.07 10.52
C ASP A 41 -2.17 1.63 9.35
N ARG A 42 -1.83 0.34 9.29
CA ARG A 42 -1.10 -0.23 8.15
C ARG A 42 -1.90 -0.08 6.86
N ILE A 43 -3.19 -0.38 6.90
CA ILE A 43 -4.10 -0.27 5.75
C ILE A 43 -4.14 1.17 5.23
N VAL A 44 -4.28 2.16 6.13
CA VAL A 44 -4.31 3.58 5.75
C VAL A 44 -2.98 4.01 5.10
N LYS A 45 -1.85 3.62 5.69
CA LYS A 45 -0.52 3.94 5.13
C LYS A 45 -0.27 3.25 3.79
N CYS A 46 -0.69 1.99 3.64
CA CYS A 46 -0.57 1.26 2.38
C CYS A 46 -1.44 1.89 1.30
N GLY A 47 -2.67 2.32 1.65
CA GLY A 47 -3.56 3.09 0.77
C GLY A 47 -2.91 4.34 0.18
N ALA A 48 -2.21 5.12 1.02
CA ALA A 48 -1.46 6.29 0.55
C ALA A 48 -0.27 5.92 -0.36
N ARG A 49 0.43 4.82 -0.07
CA ARG A 49 1.60 4.36 -0.85
C ARG A 49 1.23 3.79 -2.22
N ILE A 50 0.03 3.24 -2.36
CA ILE A 50 -0.44 2.65 -3.62
C ILE A 50 -1.11 3.67 -4.55
N ALA A 51 -1.40 4.90 -4.07
CA ALA A 51 -1.99 5.99 -4.85
C ALA A 51 -1.37 6.21 -6.25
N PRO A 52 -0.03 6.21 -6.45
CA PRO A 52 0.56 6.37 -7.78
C PRO A 52 0.37 5.15 -8.71
N TYR A 53 -0.10 4.00 -8.20
CA TYR A 53 -0.30 2.78 -8.97
C TYR A 53 -1.79 2.56 -9.30
N HIS A 54 -2.33 3.35 -10.22
CA HIS A 54 -3.76 3.37 -10.51
C HIS A 54 -4.36 1.99 -10.83
N ARG A 55 -3.65 1.14 -11.61
CA ARG A 55 -4.11 -0.22 -11.95
C ARG A 55 -4.21 -1.13 -10.73
N ALA A 56 -3.24 -1.03 -9.82
CA ALA A 56 -3.21 -1.84 -8.61
C ALA A 56 -4.39 -1.47 -7.69
N VAL A 57 -4.67 -0.16 -7.57
CA VAL A 57 -5.81 0.37 -6.80
C VAL A 57 -7.14 -0.17 -7.34
N ASP A 58 -7.36 -0.10 -8.65
CA ASP A 58 -8.61 -0.59 -9.28
C ASP A 58 -8.79 -2.10 -9.07
N ILE A 59 -7.73 -2.88 -9.27
CA ILE A 59 -7.76 -4.35 -9.12
C ILE A 59 -8.02 -4.75 -7.67
N LEU A 60 -7.33 -4.12 -6.72
CA LEU A 60 -7.53 -4.37 -5.29
C LEU A 60 -8.95 -3.97 -4.86
N HIS A 61 -9.42 -2.79 -5.26
CA HIS A 61 -10.76 -2.32 -4.95
C HIS A 61 -11.83 -3.30 -5.47
N ALA A 62 -11.72 -3.71 -6.75
CA ALA A 62 -12.65 -4.67 -7.33
C ALA A 62 -12.58 -6.06 -6.66
N SER A 63 -11.39 -6.51 -6.26
CA SER A 63 -11.21 -7.81 -5.61
C SER A 63 -11.77 -7.82 -4.19
N LEU A 64 -11.42 -6.82 -3.38
CA LEU A 64 -11.90 -6.67 -2.01
C LEU A 64 -13.41 -6.43 -1.95
N SER A 65 -13.97 -5.67 -2.90
CA SER A 65 -15.42 -5.46 -3.02
C SER A 65 -16.17 -6.77 -3.29
N LYS A 66 -15.66 -7.63 -4.18
CA LYS A 66 -16.24 -8.96 -4.44
C LYS A 66 -16.20 -9.87 -3.21
N VAL A 67 -15.11 -9.84 -2.46
CA VAL A 67 -15.00 -10.60 -1.20
C VAL A 67 -16.01 -10.10 -0.16
N LEU A 68 -16.22 -8.78 -0.07
CA LEU A 68 -17.18 -8.18 0.85
C LEU A 68 -18.64 -8.54 0.50
N MET A 69 -18.96 -8.59 -0.80
CA MET A 69 -20.29 -8.97 -1.30
C MET A 69 -20.59 -10.46 -1.07
N ASP A 70 -19.62 -11.33 -1.31
CA ASP A 70 -19.79 -12.78 -1.29
C ASP A 70 -18.60 -13.45 -0.59
N PRO A 71 -18.52 -13.38 0.74
CA PRO A 71 -17.38 -13.91 1.45
C PRO A 71 -17.36 -15.43 1.37
N THR A 72 -18.46 -16.14 1.16
CA THR A 72 -18.52 -17.62 1.18
C THR A 72 -17.92 -18.29 -0.06
N LYS A 73 -17.68 -17.54 -1.15
CA LYS A 73 -17.16 -18.08 -2.40
C LYS A 73 -15.64 -18.17 -2.37
N GLU A 74 -15.11 -19.40 -2.35
CA GLU A 74 -13.66 -19.67 -2.31
C GLU A 74 -12.87 -18.98 -3.43
N LYS A 75 -13.47 -18.87 -4.62
CA LYS A 75 -12.84 -18.19 -5.77
C LYS A 75 -12.47 -16.72 -5.52
N TYR A 76 -13.10 -16.05 -4.56
CA TYR A 76 -12.77 -14.66 -4.21
C TYR A 76 -11.79 -14.58 -3.03
N ARG A 77 -11.70 -15.64 -2.23
CA ARG A 77 -10.74 -15.77 -1.12
C ARG A 77 -9.36 -16.20 -1.59
N LYS A 78 -9.24 -16.73 -2.81
CA LYS A 78 -7.99 -17.20 -3.39
C LYS A 78 -7.52 -16.26 -4.49
N ILE A 79 -6.24 -15.90 -4.43
CA ILE A 79 -5.53 -15.13 -5.44
C ILE A 79 -4.34 -15.97 -5.91
N ASP A 80 -4.32 -16.35 -7.19
CA ASP A 80 -3.21 -17.10 -7.76
C ASP A 80 -2.01 -16.16 -8.06
N LEU A 81 -0.83 -16.48 -7.50
CA LEU A 81 0.40 -15.70 -7.70
C LEU A 81 0.91 -15.72 -9.14
N ASN A 82 0.52 -16.75 -9.91
CA ASN A 82 0.90 -16.92 -11.30
C ASN A 82 0.08 -16.04 -12.26
N ASN A 83 -0.96 -15.34 -11.78
CA ASN A 83 -1.72 -14.44 -12.61
C ASN A 83 -0.87 -13.20 -12.95
N SER A 84 -0.46 -13.08 -14.22
CA SER A 84 0.40 -12.00 -14.71
C SER A 84 -0.14 -10.61 -14.37
N VAL A 85 -1.47 -10.43 -14.42
CA VAL A 85 -2.11 -9.13 -14.13
C VAL A 85 -1.92 -8.75 -12.67
N MET A 86 -2.14 -9.70 -11.75
CA MET A 86 -1.97 -9.47 -10.32
C MET A 86 -0.49 -9.25 -10.01
N LYS A 87 0.40 -10.06 -10.60
CA LYS A 87 1.87 -9.97 -10.45
C LYS A 87 2.40 -8.60 -10.86
N GLU A 88 2.12 -8.16 -12.08
CA GLU A 88 2.63 -6.88 -12.57
C GLU A 88 2.04 -5.68 -11.83
N CYS A 89 0.75 -5.72 -11.45
CA CYS A 89 0.11 -4.56 -10.84
C CYS A 89 0.30 -4.51 -9.32
N VAL A 90 -0.04 -5.60 -8.62
CA VAL A 90 -0.16 -5.64 -7.16
C VAL A 90 1.15 -6.06 -6.48
N PHE A 91 1.89 -7.02 -7.06
CA PHE A 91 3.17 -7.46 -6.47
C PHE A 91 4.33 -6.49 -6.76
N THR A 92 4.27 -5.78 -7.88
CA THR A 92 5.25 -4.73 -8.21
C THR A 92 4.96 -3.40 -7.49
N SER A 93 3.73 -3.18 -7.00
CA SER A 93 3.36 -1.91 -6.36
C SER A 93 3.82 -1.84 -4.90
N VAL A 94 4.34 -0.67 -4.52
CA VAL A 94 4.78 -0.42 -3.15
C VAL A 94 3.56 -0.34 -2.24
N GLY A 95 3.42 -1.32 -1.35
CA GLY A 95 2.31 -1.41 -0.40
C GLY A 95 1.12 -2.26 -0.86
N GLY A 96 1.11 -2.79 -2.08
CA GLY A 96 0.03 -3.66 -2.56
C GLY A 96 -0.03 -5.00 -1.83
N VAL A 97 1.11 -5.67 -1.72
CA VAL A 97 1.20 -6.95 -0.99
C VAL A 97 1.04 -6.75 0.52
N GLU A 98 1.64 -5.70 1.07
CA GLU A 98 1.49 -5.34 2.50
C GLU A 98 0.04 -5.05 2.88
N MET A 99 -0.74 -4.41 2.00
CA MET A 99 -2.18 -4.20 2.18
C MET A 99 -2.92 -5.54 2.26
N LEU A 100 -2.60 -6.50 1.39
CA LEU A 100 -3.21 -7.83 1.41
C LEU A 100 -2.90 -8.57 2.72
N TYR A 101 -1.66 -8.55 3.18
CA TYR A 101 -1.30 -9.12 4.49
C TYR A 101 -2.00 -8.41 5.66
N ALA A 102 -2.13 -7.08 5.61
CA ALA A 102 -2.79 -6.31 6.66
C ALA A 102 -4.30 -6.62 6.77
N VAL A 103 -4.94 -6.93 5.64
CA VAL A 103 -6.36 -7.32 5.56
C VAL A 103 -6.59 -8.78 5.98
N GLY A 104 -5.56 -9.63 5.95
CA GLY A 104 -5.63 -11.02 6.40
C GLY A 104 -5.42 -12.08 5.32
N PHE A 105 -4.89 -11.71 4.15
CA PHE A 105 -4.41 -12.67 3.17
C PHE A 105 -3.05 -13.21 3.60
N GLU A 106 -2.83 -14.52 3.40
CA GLU A 106 -1.57 -15.19 3.71
C GLU A 106 -1.10 -15.99 2.49
N GLU A 107 0.22 -16.08 2.31
CA GLU A 107 0.82 -16.86 1.24
C GLU A 107 0.89 -18.35 1.62
N LEU A 108 0.22 -19.19 0.84
CA LEU A 108 0.12 -20.63 1.05
C LEU A 108 0.31 -21.36 -0.28
N HIS A 109 1.36 -22.17 -0.36
CA HIS A 109 1.65 -23.05 -1.50
C HIS A 109 1.57 -22.35 -2.86
N GLY A 110 2.09 -21.13 -2.97
CA GLY A 110 2.09 -20.36 -4.22
C GLY A 110 0.78 -19.61 -4.53
N HIS A 111 -0.08 -19.43 -3.54
CA HIS A 111 -1.34 -18.69 -3.65
C HIS A 111 -1.51 -17.76 -2.46
N LEU A 112 -2.17 -16.61 -2.63
CA LEU A 112 -2.65 -15.80 -1.51
C LEU A 112 -4.06 -16.25 -1.14
N LEU A 113 -4.24 -16.73 0.08
CA LEU A 113 -5.51 -17.19 0.61
C LEU A 113 -5.95 -16.29 1.76
N LEU A 114 -7.22 -15.88 1.73
CA LEU A 114 -7.83 -15.16 2.83
C LEU A 114 -8.17 -16.13 3.96
N GLN A 115 -7.35 -16.10 5.01
CA GLN A 115 -7.52 -16.97 6.18
C GLN A 115 -8.46 -16.34 7.20
N ASN A 116 -8.25 -15.07 7.51
CA ASN A 116 -9.08 -14.33 8.45
C ASN A 116 -9.92 -13.30 7.71
N PHE A 117 -11.23 -13.52 7.63
CA PHE A 117 -12.16 -12.53 7.08
C PHE A 117 -12.66 -11.61 8.19
N GLU A 118 -12.18 -10.37 8.18
CA GLU A 118 -12.61 -9.35 9.12
C GLU A 118 -13.27 -8.19 8.35
N ARG A 119 -14.60 -8.13 8.40
CA ARG A 119 -15.39 -7.14 7.63
C ARG A 119 -14.91 -5.70 7.86
N ALA A 120 -14.60 -5.34 9.10
CA ALA A 120 -14.16 -3.99 9.45
C ALA A 120 -12.85 -3.59 8.74
N LEU A 121 -11.89 -4.52 8.59
CA LEU A 121 -10.64 -4.28 7.88
C LEU A 121 -10.85 -4.13 6.38
N PHE A 122 -11.76 -4.93 5.79
CA PHE A 122 -12.11 -4.80 4.37
C PHE A 122 -12.80 -3.47 4.07
N GLU A 123 -13.74 -3.05 4.92
CA GLU A 123 -14.41 -1.74 4.78
C GLU A 123 -13.42 -0.59 4.92
N ARG A 124 -12.49 -0.68 5.89
CA ARG A 124 -11.38 0.28 6.02
C ARG A 124 -10.44 0.29 4.82
N ALA A 125 -10.13 -0.86 4.25
CA ALA A 125 -9.28 -0.97 3.07
C ALA A 125 -9.95 -0.36 1.83
N LEU A 126 -11.26 -0.57 1.65
CA LEU A 126 -12.02 0.05 0.56
C LEU A 126 -12.07 1.58 0.72
N ASP A 127 -12.34 2.08 1.92
CA ASP A 127 -12.32 3.53 2.21
C ASP A 127 -10.94 4.14 1.93
N ALA A 128 -9.86 3.47 2.34
CA ALA A 128 -8.49 3.90 2.04
C ALA A 128 -8.18 3.92 0.54
N LEU A 129 -8.64 2.90 -0.20
CA LEU A 129 -8.50 2.84 -1.66
C LEU A 129 -9.33 3.90 -2.37
N GLU A 130 -10.54 4.20 -1.89
CA GLU A 130 -11.38 5.25 -2.46
C GLU A 130 -10.73 6.64 -2.30
N ARG A 131 -10.17 6.92 -1.12
CA ARG A 131 -9.34 8.12 -0.90
C ARG A 131 -8.13 8.15 -1.82
N ALA A 132 -7.46 7.02 -2.03
CA ALA A 132 -6.35 6.92 -2.97
C ALA A 132 -6.80 7.19 -4.41
N ARG A 133 -8.01 6.79 -4.82
CA ARG A 133 -8.57 7.13 -6.15
C ARG A 133 -8.93 8.60 -6.31
N ALA A 134 -9.36 9.25 -5.23
CA ALA A 134 -9.64 10.69 -5.21
C ALA A 134 -8.35 11.55 -5.16
N SER A 135 -7.19 10.92 -4.94
CA SER A 135 -5.91 11.63 -4.86
C SER A 135 -5.42 12.11 -6.24
N PRO A 136 -4.76 13.28 -6.33
CA PRO A 136 -4.22 13.77 -7.59
C PRO A 136 -3.14 12.83 -8.18
N GLU A 137 -2.41 12.10 -7.34
CA GLU A 137 -1.40 11.12 -7.75
C GLU A 137 -2.00 10.00 -8.60
N TYR A 138 -3.20 9.54 -8.25
CA TYR A 138 -3.93 8.54 -9.03
C TYR A 138 -4.30 9.06 -10.41
N HIS A 139 -4.81 10.30 -10.49
CA HIS A 139 -5.19 10.93 -11.75
C HIS A 139 -3.97 11.13 -12.65
N GLN A 140 -2.87 11.67 -12.11
CA GLN A 140 -1.62 11.87 -12.84
C GLN A 140 -1.03 10.55 -13.35
N ALA A 141 -1.03 9.50 -12.53
CA ALA A 141 -0.56 8.18 -12.94
C ALA A 141 -1.43 7.56 -14.04
N ARG A 142 -2.76 7.68 -13.92
CA ARG A 142 -3.71 7.22 -14.93
C ARG A 142 -3.52 7.96 -16.26
N GLU A 143 -3.36 9.27 -16.22
CA GLU A 143 -3.08 10.11 -17.40
C GLU A 143 -1.72 9.77 -18.02
N SER A 144 -0.69 9.55 -17.20
CA SER A 144 0.66 9.17 -17.66
C SER A 144 0.66 7.80 -18.35
N SER A 145 -0.06 6.82 -17.80
CA SER A 145 -0.28 5.52 -18.43
C SER A 145 -1.02 5.65 -19.75
N LEU A 146 -2.08 6.47 -19.79
CA LEU A 146 -2.84 6.73 -21.01
C LEU A 146 -1.97 7.40 -22.09
N LYS A 147 -1.15 8.37 -21.69
CA LYS A 147 -0.23 9.10 -22.58
C LYS A 147 0.89 8.21 -23.12
N THR A 148 1.38 7.28 -22.29
CA THR A 148 2.38 6.27 -22.70
C THR A 148 1.80 5.30 -23.74
N LEU A 149 0.52 4.93 -23.60
CA LEU A 149 -0.17 4.07 -24.57
C LEU A 149 -0.49 4.79 -25.90
N VAL A 150 -0.53 6.13 -25.89
CA VAL A 150 -0.85 6.98 -27.06
C VAL A 150 0.40 7.54 -27.74
N ALA A 151 1.62 7.25 -27.26
CA ALA A 151 2.85 7.59 -27.97
C ALA A 151 3.19 6.49 -29.00
N PRO A 152 2.98 6.69 -30.32
CA PRO A 152 3.54 5.80 -31.31
C PRO A 152 5.07 5.93 -31.31
N HIS A 153 5.73 4.80 -31.51
CA HIS A 153 7.12 4.64 -31.90
C HIS A 153 7.87 5.94 -32.29
N SER A 154 8.95 6.29 -31.60
CA SER A 154 10.04 7.05 -32.21
C SER A 154 11.15 6.08 -32.59
N PRO A 155 11.23 5.61 -33.86
CA PRO A 155 12.44 5.07 -34.42
C PRO A 155 13.09 6.18 -35.25
N SER A 156 13.92 7.00 -34.61
CA SER A 156 14.90 7.81 -35.35
C SER A 156 16.27 7.65 -34.70
N GLN A 157 16.82 6.46 -34.88
CA GLN A 157 18.27 6.33 -34.98
C GLN A 157 18.57 5.90 -36.42
N PRO A 158 19.16 6.77 -37.27
CA PRO A 158 19.79 6.29 -38.48
C PRO A 158 21.09 5.60 -38.09
N VAL A 159 21.03 4.28 -37.89
CA VAL A 159 22.22 3.43 -37.95
C VAL A 159 22.63 3.33 -39.42
N MET A 160 23.38 4.32 -39.91
CA MET A 160 24.06 4.17 -41.19
C MET A 160 25.24 3.24 -40.99
N LYS A 161 25.00 2.00 -41.43
CA LYS A 161 25.93 0.89 -41.49
C LYS A 161 27.21 1.31 -42.20
N VAL A 162 28.32 1.02 -41.54
CA VAL A 162 29.64 0.90 -42.14
C VAL A 162 29.55 -0.11 -43.29
N LEU A 163 29.78 0.33 -44.52
CA LEU A 163 30.09 -0.55 -45.64
C LEU A 163 31.42 -0.11 -46.25
N THR A 164 32.45 -0.83 -45.83
CA THR A 164 33.75 -0.92 -46.49
C THR A 164 33.60 -1.46 -47.92
N LYS A 165 34.17 -0.78 -48.94
CA LYS A 165 35.14 -1.38 -49.88
C LYS A 165 35.56 -0.43 -51.01
N SER A 166 36.87 -0.38 -51.21
CA SER A 166 37.58 -0.42 -52.50
C SER A 166 37.70 0.84 -53.37
N GLU A 167 38.88 0.90 -54.00
CA GLU A 167 39.27 1.64 -55.22
C GLU A 167 39.58 3.14 -55.07
N ASN A 168 40.64 3.69 -55.67
CA ASN A 168 41.82 3.15 -56.34
C ASN A 168 42.83 4.30 -56.49
N MET A 169 44.10 3.94 -56.64
CA MET A 169 45.22 4.84 -56.95
C MET A 169 44.99 5.65 -58.24
N ALA A 170 45.35 6.94 -58.22
CA ALA A 170 46.28 7.61 -59.15
C ALA A 170 46.32 9.11 -58.85
#